data_AF-A0A2E6P6V8-F1
#
_entry.id   AF-A0A2E6P6V8-F1
#
_cell.length_a   1.000
_cell.length_b   1.000
_cell.length_c   1.000
_cell.angle_alpha   90.00
_cell.angle_beta   90.00
_cell.angle_gamma   90.00
#
_symmetry.space_group_name_H-M   'P 1'
#
loop_
_entity.id
_entity.type
_entity.pdbx_description
1 polymer ?
#
loop_
_entity_poly.entity_id
_entity_poly.type
_entity_poly.pdbx_seq_one_letter_code
_entity_poly.pdbx_strand_id
1 'polypeptide(L)' 'YCIVYDTAIEDMPAKMFADRPWGPGNSPKTAVWEYLKEHTEFEIDKNIQDNLLITVVPDGYLKRRR' A
#
# COMPACT_ATOMS: atom_id res chain seq x y z
N TYR A 1 5.02 6.48 -12.48
CA TYR A 1 4.73 6.00 -11.12
C TYR A 1 3.27 6.29 -10.81
N CYS A 2 2.64 5.39 -10.07
CA CYS A 2 1.37 5.61 -9.36
C CYS A 2 1.67 5.43 -7.88
N ILE A 3 1.11 6.27 -7.01
CA ILE A 3 1.38 6.22 -5.57
C ILE A 3 0.04 6.09 -4.86
N VAL A 4 -0.11 5.04 -4.05
CA VAL A 4 -1.31 4.79 -3.25
C VAL A 4 -1.00 5.12 -1.81
N TYR A 5 -1.63 6.16 -1.27
CA TYR A 5 -1.42 6.58 0.11
C TYR A 5 -2.16 5.67 1.11
N ASP A 6 -1.83 5.86 2.40
CA ASP A 6 -2.49 5.22 3.53
C ASP A 6 -2.38 3.69 3.56
N THR A 7 -1.43 3.12 2.82
CA THR A 7 -1.18 1.68 2.85
C THR A 7 -0.59 1.22 4.19
N ALA A 8 0.00 2.12 5.00
CA ALA A 8 0.47 1.80 6.34
C ALA A 8 -0.66 1.35 7.28
N ILE A 9 -1.92 1.68 6.97
CA ILE A 9 -3.09 1.30 7.77
C ILE A 9 -3.20 -0.21 7.95
N GLU A 10 -2.73 -0.99 6.97
CA GLU A 10 -2.70 -2.45 7.07
C GLU A 10 -1.86 -2.96 8.24
N ASP A 11 -0.77 -2.26 8.58
CA ASP A 11 0.17 -2.68 9.63
C ASP A 11 -0.14 -2.04 10.99
N MET A 12 -1.17 -1.19 11.06
CA MET A 12 -1.56 -0.51 12.29
C MET A 12 -2.48 -1.39 13.15
N PRO A 13 -2.54 -1.15 14.47
CA PRO A 13 -3.51 -1.82 15.33
C PRO A 13 -4.94 -1.59 14.84
N ALA A 14 -5.74 -2.66 14.69
CA ALA A 14 -7.11 -2.58 14.18
C ALA A 14 -8.04 -1.62 14.95
N LYS A 15 -7.73 -1.34 16.23
CA LYS A 15 -8.50 -0.42 17.08
C LYS A 15 -8.11 1.05 16.93
N MET A 16 -7.07 1.38 16.15
CA MET A 16 -6.57 2.75 15.99
C MET A 16 -7.60 3.65 15.30
N PHE A 17 -8.41 3.11 14.39
CA PHE A 17 -9.46 3.82 13.64
C PHE A 17 -10.81 3.10 13.74
N ALA A 18 -11.29 2.89 14.96
CA ALA A 18 -12.46 2.05 15.23
C ALA A 18 -13.80 2.57 14.68
N ASP A 19 -13.87 3.84 14.27
CA ASP A 19 -15.05 4.49 13.70
C ASP A 19 -15.09 4.43 12.16
N ARG A 20 -14.07 3.86 11.51
CA ARG A 20 -14.00 3.73 10.06
C ARG A 20 -14.61 2.40 9.58
N PRO A 21 -15.22 2.37 8.38
CA PRO A 21 -15.75 1.14 7.79
C PRO A 21 -14.67 0.23 7.19
N TRP A 22 -13.40 0.58 7.37
CA TRP A 22 -12.23 -0.08 6.79
C TRP A 22 -11.06 -0.09 7.80
N GLY A 23 -10.04 -0.90 7.55
CA GLY A 23 -8.90 -1.11 8.45
C GLY A 23 -8.01 -2.27 7.95
N PRO A 24 -7.16 -2.86 8.81
CA PRO A 24 -6.41 -4.07 8.44
C PRO A 24 -7.29 -5.16 7.83
N GLY A 25 -6.89 -5.76 6.72
CA GLY A 25 -7.65 -6.73 5.93
C GLY A 25 -8.64 -6.12 4.92
N ASN A 26 -8.97 -4.84 5.04
CA ASN A 26 -9.77 -4.06 4.09
C ASN A 26 -9.18 -2.66 3.96
N SER A 27 -7.92 -2.57 3.52
CA SER A 27 -7.12 -1.34 3.49
C SER A 27 -6.68 -0.98 2.08
N PRO A 28 -6.13 0.23 1.86
CA PRO A 28 -5.48 0.56 0.59
C PRO A 28 -4.36 -0.42 0.20
N LYS A 29 -3.65 -1.03 1.18
CA LYS A 29 -2.59 -2.00 0.88
C LYS A 29 -3.16 -3.30 0.31
N THR A 30 -4.23 -3.82 0.89
CA THR A 30 -4.87 -5.03 0.35
C THR A 30 -5.48 -4.77 -1.01
N ALA A 31 -6.03 -3.57 -1.26
CA ALA A 31 -6.50 -3.16 -2.58
C ALA A 31 -5.37 -3.13 -3.63
N VAL A 32 -4.17 -2.65 -3.26
CA VAL A 32 -2.98 -2.70 -4.14
C VAL A 32 -2.61 -4.14 -4.49
N TRP A 33 -2.57 -5.03 -3.50
CA TRP A 33 -2.22 -6.43 -3.74
C TRP A 33 -3.22 -7.13 -4.67
N GLU A 34 -4.52 -6.87 -4.52
CA GLU A 34 -5.54 -7.37 -5.45
C GLU A 34 -5.39 -6.78 -6.86
N TYR A 35 -5.20 -5.45 -6.98
CA TYR A 35 -5.00 -4.77 -8.26
C TYR A 35 -3.83 -5.36 -9.07
N LEU A 36 -2.71 -5.65 -8.41
CA LEU A 36 -1.51 -6.18 -9.07
C LEU A 36 -1.68 -7.61 -9.63
N LYS A 37 -2.71 -8.35 -9.23
CA LYS A 37 -3.00 -9.68 -9.79
C LYS A 37 -3.43 -9.59 -11.26
N GLU A 38 -4.09 -8.50 -11.64
CA GLU A 38 -4.62 -8.29 -13.00
C GLU A 38 -3.82 -7.23 -13.77
N HIS A 39 -3.04 -6.39 -13.09
CA HIS A 39 -2.27 -5.29 -13.67
C HIS A 39 -0.75 -5.53 -13.65
N THR A 40 -0.29 -6.49 -14.46
CA THR A 40 1.12 -6.92 -14.54
C THR A 40 2.08 -5.88 -15.11
N GLU A 41 1.57 -4.80 -15.72
CA GLU A 41 2.33 -3.63 -16.14
C GLU A 41 2.84 -2.80 -14.96
N PHE A 42 2.39 -3.06 -13.74
CA PHE A 42 2.87 -2.42 -12.52
C PHE A 42 3.61 -3.40 -11.60
N GLU A 43 4.52 -2.85 -10.80
CA GLU A 43 5.18 -3.55 -9.71
C GLU A 43 5.43 -2.61 -8.52
N ILE A 44 5.53 -3.19 -7.33
CA ILE A 44 5.88 -2.45 -6.10
C ILE A 44 7.38 -2.14 -6.11
N ASP A 45 7.73 -0.86 -6.05
CA ASP A 45 9.11 -0.39 -5.92
C ASP A 45 9.49 -0.21 -4.44
N LYS A 46 10.07 -1.27 -3.86
CA LYS A 46 10.50 -1.25 -2.46
C LYS A 46 11.71 -0.35 -2.21
N ASN A 47 12.48 0.00 -3.23
CA ASN A 47 13.68 0.82 -3.03
C ASN A 47 13.34 2.20 -2.44
N ILE A 48 12.19 2.78 -2.81
CA ILE A 48 11.82 4.12 -2.33
C ILE A 48 11.51 4.07 -0.83
N GLN A 49 10.62 3.18 -0.40
CA GLN A 49 10.25 3.06 1.01
C GLN A 49 11.43 2.61 1.90
N ASP A 50 12.27 1.69 1.42
CA ASP A 50 13.41 1.17 2.18
C ASP A 50 14.48 2.26 2.38
N ASN A 51 14.66 3.15 1.40
CA ASN A 51 15.54 4.31 1.54
C ASN A 51 14.99 5.39 2.48
N LEU A 52 13.66 5.54 2.58
CA LEU A 52 13.02 6.52 3.47
C LEU A 52 13.01 6.06 4.94
N LEU A 53 13.17 4.76 5.20
CA LEU A 53 13.10 4.08 6.52
C LEU A 53 11.74 4.17 7.23
N ILE A 54 11.03 5.29 7.09
CA ILE A 54 9.69 5.53 7.63
C ILE A 54 8.82 6.07 6.49
N THR A 55 7.69 5.43 6.24
CA THR A 55 6.72 5.89 5.25
C THR A 55 5.29 5.54 5.67
N VAL A 56 4.34 6.38 5.26
CA VAL A 56 2.90 6.07 5.33
C VAL A 56 2.43 5.24 4.13
N VAL A 57 3.35 4.93 3.21
CA VAL A 57 3.10 4.31 1.92
C VAL A 57 3.82 2.95 1.73
N PRO A 58 3.89 2.03 2.74
CA PRO A 58 4.46 0.71 2.53
C PRO A 58 3.69 -0.07 1.44
N ASP A 59 4.39 -0.60 0.46
CA ASP A 59 3.86 -1.27 -0.75
C ASP A 59 3.03 -0.38 -1.69
N GLY A 60 2.95 0.94 -1.47
CA GLY A 60 2.13 1.84 -2.28
C GLY A 60 2.86 2.56 -3.42
N TYR A 61 4.18 2.41 -3.55
CA TYR A 61 4.94 2.95 -4.68
C TYR A 61 4.88 2.01 -5.89
N LEU A 62 4.00 2.28 -6.84
CA LEU A 62 3.84 1.47 -8.04
C LEU A 62 4.61 2.04 -9.22
N LYS A 63 5.56 1.26 -9.73
CA LYS A 63 6.33 1.56 -10.93
C LYS A 63 5.72 0.83 -12.12
N ARG A 64 5.52 1.54 -13.24
CA ARG A 64 5.11 0.92 -14.49
C ARG A 64 6.32 0.30 -15.18
N ARG A 65 6.24 -0.98 -15.52
CA ARG A 65 7.23 -1.72 -16.31
C ARG A 65 7.24 -1.16 -17.74
N ARG A 66 8.43 -1.13 -18.36
CA ARG A 66 8.59 -0.70 -19.76
C ARG A 66 8.37 -1.87 -20.70
#